data_AF-A0A7V6H599-F1
#
_entry.id   AF-A0A7V6H599-F1
#
_cell.length_a   1.000
_cell.length_b   1.000
_cell.length_c   1.000
_cell.angle_alpha   90.00
_cell.angle_beta   90.00
_cell.angle_gamma   90.00
#
_symmetry.space_group_name_H-M   'P 1'
#
loop_
_entity.id
_entity.type
_entity.pdbx_description
1 polymer ?
#
loop_
_entity_poly.entity_id
_entity_poly.type
_entity_poly.pdbx_seq_one_letter_code
_entity_poly.pdbx_strand_id
1 'polypeptide(L)'
;MVHTKYRLFSIMLVLAILFSIANFAMTASVEIEELKGVKPEAFVDDSDYIHEIVYPNNTTSTHGFAFRELRPELTNKWYRFTPLDLSREDEYSIPLIGGGKYIIGEVTVKVEGDEVTINYSLLGEKYDTARTESEYLNLLPDLESLTTVEPEELGEGFKFGEPISIENDLDGDTKVLLFVRNVVTFKDYYAYQKKLARYWPNSKNYAEYFAYLESIMD
;
A
#
# COMPACT_ATOMS: atom_id res chain seq x y z
N MET A 1 27.01 -53.59 -35.74
CA MET A 1 28.14 -52.71 -35.36
C MET A 1 27.65 -51.31 -34.96
N VAL A 2 26.74 -51.21 -33.97
CA VAL A 2 26.19 -49.91 -33.50
C VAL A 2 26.07 -49.84 -31.97
N HIS A 3 26.01 -50.98 -31.25
CA HIS A 3 25.85 -50.98 -29.79
C HIS A 3 27.12 -50.75 -28.95
N THR A 4 28.33 -50.83 -29.54
CA THR A 4 29.58 -50.62 -28.79
C THR A 4 29.94 -49.15 -28.64
N LYS A 5 29.49 -48.27 -29.56
CA LYS A 5 29.85 -46.84 -29.56
C LYS A 5 29.12 -46.03 -28.47
N TYR A 6 27.90 -46.42 -28.11
CA TYR A 6 27.11 -45.70 -27.10
C TYR A 6 27.55 -45.98 -25.65
N ARG A 7 28.14 -47.15 -25.37
CA ARG A 7 28.68 -47.47 -24.04
C ARG A 7 29.98 -46.73 -23.71
N LEU A 8 30.84 -46.49 -24.70
CA LEU A 8 32.05 -45.69 -24.50
C LEU A 8 31.75 -44.20 -24.27
N PHE A 9 30.73 -43.66 -24.95
CA PHE A 9 30.34 -42.25 -24.80
C PHE A 9 29.75 -41.93 -23.42
N SER A 10 28.93 -42.81 -22.85
CA SER A 10 28.41 -42.62 -21.48
C SER A 10 29.47 -42.77 -20.38
N ILE A 11 30.47 -43.65 -20.56
CA ILE A 11 31.54 -43.82 -19.57
C ILE A 11 32.48 -42.61 -19.56
N MET A 12 32.80 -42.05 -20.73
CA MET A 12 33.63 -40.84 -20.82
C MET A 12 32.94 -39.60 -20.23
N LEU A 13 31.61 -39.48 -20.37
CA LEU A 13 30.86 -38.36 -19.78
C LEU A 13 30.84 -38.42 -18.24
N VAL A 14 30.70 -39.61 -17.66
CA VAL A 14 30.73 -39.81 -16.20
C VAL A 14 32.13 -39.57 -15.63
N LEU A 15 33.19 -39.98 -16.33
CA LEU A 15 34.57 -39.70 -15.94
C LEU A 15 34.93 -38.21 -16.01
N ALA A 16 34.45 -37.49 -17.03
CA ALA A 16 34.66 -36.03 -17.14
C ALA A 16 33.98 -35.26 -15.99
N ILE A 17 32.78 -35.68 -15.57
CA ILE A 17 32.07 -35.07 -14.44
C ILE A 17 32.79 -35.35 -13.11
N LEU A 18 33.27 -36.57 -12.90
CA LEU A 18 34.02 -36.94 -11.68
C LEU A 18 35.37 -36.21 -11.57
N PHE A 19 36.09 -36.02 -12.67
CA PHE A 19 37.33 -35.23 -12.67
C PHE A 19 37.09 -33.74 -12.40
N SER A 20 35.95 -33.18 -12.85
CA SER A 20 35.60 -31.79 -12.58
C SER A 20 35.23 -31.55 -11.11
N ILE A 21 34.60 -32.51 -10.44
CA ILE A 21 34.22 -32.42 -9.02
C ILE A 21 35.45 -32.58 -8.11
N ALA A 22 36.39 -33.46 -8.46
CA ALA A 22 37.61 -33.66 -7.69
C ALA A 22 38.54 -32.42 -7.73
N ASN A 23 38.66 -31.76 -8.89
CA ASN A 23 39.43 -30.51 -9.00
C ASN A 23 38.79 -29.37 -8.20
N PHE A 24 37.44 -29.27 -8.20
CA PHE A 24 36.73 -28.26 -7.42
C PHE A 24 36.92 -28.46 -5.90
N ALA A 25 36.87 -29.71 -5.42
CA ALA A 25 37.09 -30.02 -4.00
C ALA A 25 38.55 -29.77 -3.55
N MET A 26 39.53 -30.01 -4.42
CA MET A 26 40.95 -29.78 -4.11
C MET A 26 41.28 -28.28 -4.07
N THR A 27 40.75 -27.48 -5.00
CA THR A 27 40.89 -26.01 -4.98
C THR A 27 40.22 -25.38 -3.77
N ALA A 28 39.00 -25.82 -3.41
CA ALA A 28 38.31 -25.34 -2.21
C ALA A 28 39.05 -25.71 -0.90
N SER A 29 39.76 -26.84 -0.87
CA SER A 29 40.52 -27.26 0.31
C SER A 29 41.79 -26.42 0.50
N VAL A 30 42.42 -25.95 -0.59
CA VAL A 30 43.63 -25.12 -0.55
C VAL A 30 43.29 -23.67 -0.15
N GLU A 31 42.16 -23.11 -0.60
CA GLU A 31 41.72 -21.76 -0.19
C GLU A 31 41.29 -21.67 1.28
N ILE A 32 40.80 -22.76 1.88
CA ILE A 32 40.37 -22.79 3.29
C ILE A 32 41.56 -22.81 4.27
N GLU A 33 42.75 -23.25 3.82
CA GLU A 33 43.92 -23.35 4.70
C GLU A 33 44.68 -22.02 4.85
N GLU A 34 44.61 -21.12 3.86
CA GLU A 34 45.28 -19.80 3.90
C GLU A 34 44.55 -18.73 4.74
N LEU A 35 43.30 -18.96 5.14
CA LEU A 35 42.48 -17.98 5.89
C LEU A 35 42.57 -18.09 7.43
N LYS A 36 43.40 -19.00 7.98
CA LYS A 36 43.50 -19.22 9.44
C LYS A 36 44.27 -18.16 10.24
N GLY A 37 44.67 -17.04 9.62
CA GLY A 37 45.53 -16.02 10.26
C GLY A 37 44.97 -14.60 10.37
N VAL A 38 43.80 -14.30 9.79
CA VAL A 38 43.30 -12.91 9.73
C VAL A 38 42.18 -12.74 10.75
N LYS A 39 42.36 -11.82 11.72
CA LYS A 39 41.28 -11.40 12.61
C LYS A 39 40.14 -10.82 11.77
N PRO A 40 38.87 -11.15 12.06
CA PRO A 40 37.75 -10.58 11.30
C PRO A 40 37.57 -9.12 11.71
N GLU A 41 38.24 -8.22 11.01
CA GLU A 41 37.74 -6.87 10.82
C GLU A 41 36.66 -6.99 9.75
N ALA A 42 35.41 -6.86 10.18
CA ALA A 42 34.24 -7.02 9.32
C ALA A 42 34.30 -5.98 8.19
N PHE A 43 34.58 -6.44 6.97
CA PHE A 43 34.15 -5.74 5.77
C PHE A 43 32.64 -5.91 5.66
N VAL A 44 31.90 -4.92 6.20
CA VAL A 44 30.49 -4.74 5.86
C VAL A 44 30.48 -4.16 4.45
N ASP A 45 29.97 -4.93 3.49
CA ASP A 45 29.61 -4.40 2.19
C ASP A 45 28.43 -3.44 2.37
N ASP A 46 28.72 -2.13 2.29
CA ASP A 46 27.77 -1.04 2.51
C ASP A 46 26.74 -0.92 1.36
N SER A 47 26.84 -1.75 0.32
CA SER A 47 26.00 -1.65 -0.89
C SER A 47 24.63 -2.34 -0.80
N ASP A 48 24.37 -3.11 0.26
CA ASP A 48 23.09 -3.81 0.50
C ASP A 48 22.17 -3.10 1.52
N TYR A 49 22.54 -1.91 2.01
CA TYR A 49 21.64 -1.11 2.83
C TYR A 49 20.51 -0.55 1.98
N ILE A 50 19.34 -1.18 2.06
CA ILE A 50 18.09 -0.61 1.56
C ILE A 50 17.88 0.72 2.31
N HIS A 51 18.14 1.85 1.63
CA HIS A 51 17.79 3.16 2.17
C HIS A 51 16.26 3.30 2.17
N GLU A 52 15.65 2.92 3.29
CA GLU A 52 14.24 3.16 3.55
C GLU A 52 14.02 4.66 3.80
N ILE A 53 13.09 5.26 3.07
CA ILE A 53 12.68 6.64 3.28
C ILE A 53 11.50 6.62 4.24
N VAL A 54 11.64 7.30 5.38
CA VAL A 54 10.56 7.52 6.34
C VAL A 54 9.80 8.80 6.01
N TYR A 55 8.49 8.72 5.97
CA TYR A 55 7.54 9.83 5.79
C TYR A 55 6.80 10.06 7.11
N PRO A 56 7.30 10.94 7.99
CA PRO A 56 6.67 11.20 9.28
C PRO A 56 5.37 12.00 9.14
N ASN A 57 4.38 11.68 9.96
CA ASN A 57 3.15 12.47 10.18
C ASN A 57 2.45 12.92 8.88
N ASN A 58 2.32 12.03 7.90
CA ASN A 58 1.73 12.38 6.62
C ASN A 58 0.22 12.21 6.63
N THR A 59 -0.50 13.13 5.99
CA THR A 59 -1.94 12.97 5.80
C THR A 59 -2.24 11.84 4.83
N THR A 60 -3.27 11.07 5.13
CA THR A 60 -3.82 10.06 4.24
C THR A 60 -5.19 10.49 3.74
N SER A 61 -5.57 10.01 2.55
CA SER A 61 -6.93 10.13 2.05
C SER A 61 -7.26 8.96 1.13
N THR A 62 -8.54 8.66 0.95
CA THR A 62 -8.98 7.64 0.01
C THR A 62 -8.66 8.03 -1.43
N HIS A 63 -8.61 7.03 -2.31
CA HIS A 63 -8.54 7.26 -3.74
C HIS A 63 -9.85 7.92 -4.21
N GLY A 64 -9.79 9.20 -4.53
CA GLY A 64 -10.95 9.99 -4.94
C GLY A 64 -10.53 11.36 -5.43
N PHE A 65 -11.50 12.28 -5.53
CA PHE A 65 -11.28 13.63 -6.01
C PHE A 65 -10.54 14.47 -4.98
N ALA A 66 -9.68 15.37 -5.43
CA ALA A 66 -9.01 16.32 -4.54
C ALA A 66 -9.86 17.59 -4.38
N PHE A 67 -10.14 17.99 -3.14
CA PHE A 67 -10.90 19.22 -2.87
C PHE A 67 -10.26 20.44 -3.53
N ARG A 68 -8.93 20.56 -3.46
CA ARG A 68 -8.18 21.67 -4.09
C ARG A 68 -8.37 21.79 -5.61
N GLU A 69 -8.86 20.75 -6.28
CA GLU A 69 -9.09 20.74 -7.74
C GLU A 69 -10.53 21.09 -8.10
N LEU A 70 -11.51 20.72 -7.25
CA LEU A 70 -12.93 20.96 -7.49
C LEU A 70 -13.49 22.18 -6.74
N ARG A 71 -13.01 22.41 -5.51
CA ARG A 71 -13.38 23.50 -4.59
C ARG A 71 -12.10 24.11 -3.96
N PRO A 72 -11.22 24.76 -4.76
CA PRO A 72 -9.94 25.29 -4.29
C PRO A 72 -10.04 26.32 -3.14
N GLU A 73 -11.20 26.94 -2.96
CA GLU A 73 -11.50 27.85 -1.87
C GLU A 73 -11.65 27.15 -0.51
N LEU A 74 -11.94 25.83 -0.47
CA LEU A 74 -12.07 25.07 0.77
C LEU A 74 -10.70 24.70 1.35
N THR A 75 -9.73 24.34 0.51
CA THR A 75 -8.36 24.02 0.94
C THR A 75 -7.39 23.99 -0.24
N ASN A 76 -6.12 24.30 0.04
CA ASN A 76 -5.01 24.08 -0.90
C ASN A 76 -4.26 22.75 -0.65
N LYS A 77 -4.66 21.99 0.38
CA LYS A 77 -4.04 20.73 0.77
C LYS A 77 -4.50 19.59 -0.14
N TRP A 78 -3.78 18.47 -0.10
CA TRP A 78 -4.09 17.27 -0.88
C TRP A 78 -5.21 16.41 -0.27
N TYR A 79 -6.17 17.05 0.39
CA TYR A 79 -7.33 16.37 0.96
C TYR A 79 -8.21 15.86 -0.17
N ARG A 80 -8.60 14.60 -0.05
CA ARG A 80 -9.47 13.93 -1.01
C ARG A 80 -10.73 13.44 -0.35
N PHE A 81 -11.76 13.30 -1.16
CA PHE A 81 -12.99 12.62 -0.80
C PHE A 81 -13.34 11.59 -1.88
N THR A 82 -14.08 10.57 -1.50
CA THR A 82 -14.56 9.53 -2.42
C THR A 82 -16.08 9.46 -2.33
N PRO A 83 -16.82 9.80 -3.39
CA PRO A 83 -18.27 9.57 -3.44
C PRO A 83 -18.61 8.10 -3.17
N LEU A 84 -19.61 7.84 -2.35
CA LEU A 84 -20.15 6.52 -2.03
C LEU A 84 -21.63 6.45 -2.39
N ASP A 85 -22.06 5.30 -2.90
CA ASP A 85 -23.46 4.92 -3.01
C ASP A 85 -23.78 3.87 -1.95
N LEU A 86 -24.51 4.27 -0.92
CA LEU A 86 -24.93 3.44 0.22
C LEU A 86 -26.32 2.81 0.00
N SER A 87 -26.94 2.98 -1.17
CA SER A 87 -28.29 2.47 -1.44
C SER A 87 -28.36 0.95 -1.60
N ARG A 88 -27.20 0.27 -1.62
CA ARG A 88 -27.08 -1.16 -1.88
C ARG A 88 -26.16 -1.81 -0.85
N GLU A 89 -26.59 -2.95 -0.34
CA GLU A 89 -25.75 -3.78 0.50
C GLU A 89 -24.56 -4.32 -0.29
N ASP A 90 -23.35 -3.97 0.14
CA ASP A 90 -22.10 -4.37 -0.48
C ASP A 90 -20.93 -4.21 0.49
N GLU A 91 -19.83 -4.87 0.19
CA GLU A 91 -18.54 -4.69 0.86
C GLU A 91 -17.43 -4.50 -0.17
N TYR A 92 -16.76 -3.35 -0.11
CA TYR A 92 -15.69 -3.02 -1.06
C TYR A 92 -14.57 -2.25 -0.38
N SER A 93 -13.41 -2.22 -1.04
CA SER A 93 -12.21 -1.59 -0.52
C SER A 93 -11.69 -0.50 -1.46
N ILE A 94 -11.33 0.64 -0.88
CA ILE A 94 -10.80 1.82 -1.57
C ILE A 94 -9.34 2.00 -1.14
N PRO A 95 -8.39 2.20 -2.08
CA PRO A 95 -7.00 2.43 -1.71
C PRO A 95 -6.83 3.65 -0.80
N LEU A 96 -6.04 3.49 0.27
CA LEU A 96 -5.66 4.58 1.18
C LEU A 96 -4.32 5.17 0.73
N ILE A 97 -4.31 6.46 0.42
CA ILE A 97 -3.17 7.15 -0.18
C ILE A 97 -2.45 7.98 0.88
N GLY A 98 -1.19 7.64 1.16
CA GLY A 98 -0.31 8.42 2.04
C GLY A 98 0.42 9.52 1.28
N GLY A 99 0.29 10.77 1.74
CA GLY A 99 0.99 11.93 1.20
C GLY A 99 0.73 12.23 -0.27
N GLY A 100 -0.40 11.76 -0.79
CA GLY A 100 -0.71 11.84 -2.22
C GLY A 100 0.29 11.10 -3.12
N LYS A 101 1.10 10.19 -2.56
CA LYS A 101 2.29 9.63 -3.24
C LYS A 101 2.30 8.11 -3.30
N TYR A 102 1.88 7.44 -2.24
CA TYR A 102 1.90 5.99 -2.12
C TYR A 102 0.54 5.44 -1.72
N ILE A 103 0.20 4.26 -2.24
CA ILE A 103 -0.89 3.44 -1.69
C ILE A 103 -0.31 2.73 -0.47
N ILE A 104 -0.77 3.10 0.73
CA ILE A 104 -0.22 2.63 2.01
C ILE A 104 -1.11 1.62 2.72
N GLY A 105 -2.30 1.38 2.17
CA GLY A 105 -3.35 0.59 2.80
C GLY A 105 -4.64 0.66 2.00
N GLU A 106 -5.74 0.33 2.66
CA GLU A 106 -7.09 0.38 2.11
C GLU A 106 -8.10 0.77 3.19
N VAL A 107 -9.21 1.35 2.76
CA VAL A 107 -10.40 1.61 3.55
C VAL A 107 -11.47 0.63 3.08
N THR A 108 -12.01 -0.17 3.98
CA THR A 108 -13.12 -1.07 3.71
C THR A 108 -14.42 -0.39 4.10
N VAL A 109 -15.36 -0.35 3.17
CA VAL A 109 -16.73 0.15 3.37
C VAL A 109 -17.66 -1.04 3.28
N LYS A 110 -18.48 -1.22 4.30
CA LYS A 110 -19.47 -2.30 4.38
C LYS A 110 -20.85 -1.69 4.65
N VAL A 111 -21.80 -1.97 3.77
CA VAL A 111 -23.19 -1.52 3.90
C VAL A 111 -24.07 -2.73 4.13
N GLU A 112 -24.80 -2.76 5.25
CA GLU A 112 -25.73 -3.83 5.62
C GLU A 112 -27.01 -3.21 6.21
N GLY A 113 -28.13 -3.31 5.50
CA GLY A 113 -29.38 -2.67 5.90
C GLY A 113 -29.25 -1.14 6.03
N ASP A 114 -29.50 -0.64 7.24
CA ASP A 114 -29.39 0.79 7.59
C ASP A 114 -27.99 1.18 8.08
N GLU A 115 -27.05 0.23 8.17
CA GLU A 115 -25.74 0.50 8.76
C GLU A 115 -24.66 0.53 7.69
N VAL A 116 -23.81 1.56 7.75
CA VAL A 116 -22.50 1.57 7.10
C VAL A 116 -21.40 1.46 8.15
N THR A 117 -20.49 0.51 7.98
CA THR A 117 -19.30 0.36 8.81
C THR A 117 -18.07 0.60 7.95
N ILE A 118 -17.20 1.50 8.40
CA ILE A 118 -15.98 1.88 7.70
C ILE A 118 -14.78 1.55 8.58
N ASN A 119 -13.83 0.81 8.03
CA ASN A 119 -12.57 0.50 8.69
C ASN A 119 -11.41 0.73 7.73
N TYR A 120 -10.18 0.72 8.21
CA TYR A 120 -9.01 0.79 7.35
C TYR A 120 -7.92 -0.16 7.84
N SER A 121 -7.02 -0.51 6.93
CA SER A 121 -5.82 -1.27 7.26
C SER A 121 -4.60 -0.67 6.57
N LEU A 122 -3.44 -0.81 7.20
CA LEU A 122 -2.17 -0.36 6.63
C LEU A 122 -1.30 -1.57 6.25
N LEU A 123 -0.71 -1.53 5.06
CA LEU A 123 0.18 -2.60 4.58
C LEU A 123 1.39 -2.81 5.50
N GLY A 124 1.87 -1.73 6.13
CA GLY A 124 3.08 -1.71 6.95
C GLY A 124 2.86 -1.96 8.45
N GLU A 125 1.61 -2.02 8.92
CA GLU A 125 1.31 -2.11 10.36
C GLU A 125 1.88 -3.38 10.99
N LYS A 126 1.68 -4.54 10.34
CA LYS A 126 2.19 -5.84 10.81
C LYS A 126 3.73 -5.94 10.83
N TYR A 127 4.42 -4.98 10.23
CA TYR A 127 5.87 -4.98 10.06
C TYR A 127 6.55 -3.80 10.77
N ASP A 128 5.79 -3.00 11.54
CA ASP A 128 6.29 -1.77 12.19
C ASP A 128 6.93 -0.78 11.19
N THR A 129 6.36 -0.71 9.99
CA THR A 129 6.78 0.23 8.92
C THR A 129 5.71 1.26 8.60
N ALA A 130 4.53 1.16 9.23
CA ALA A 130 3.49 2.17 9.20
C ALA A 130 2.78 2.22 10.56
N ARG A 131 2.52 3.44 11.04
CA ARG A 131 1.84 3.70 12.31
C ARG A 131 0.89 4.89 12.16
N THR A 132 -0.35 4.72 12.63
CA THR A 132 -1.30 5.82 12.74
C THR A 132 -1.00 6.66 13.98
N GLU A 133 -0.94 7.97 13.80
CA GLU A 133 -0.71 8.96 14.85
C GLU A 133 -2.02 9.62 15.27
N SER A 134 -2.93 9.82 14.32
CA SER A 134 -4.31 10.26 14.59
C SER A 134 -5.26 9.79 13.49
N GLU A 135 -6.52 9.64 13.84
CA GLU A 135 -7.58 9.21 12.94
C GLU A 135 -8.61 10.33 12.74
N TYR A 136 -9.19 10.37 11.55
CA TYR A 136 -10.36 11.20 11.28
C TYR A 136 -11.17 10.57 10.14
N LEU A 137 -12.45 10.33 10.41
CA LEU A 137 -13.43 9.81 9.47
C LEU A 137 -14.65 10.73 9.49
N ASN A 138 -15.15 11.08 8.31
CA ASN A 138 -16.45 11.72 8.18
C ASN A 138 -17.15 11.25 6.89
N LEU A 139 -18.48 11.35 6.90
CA LEU A 139 -19.34 11.19 5.72
C LEU A 139 -19.99 12.54 5.49
N LEU A 140 -19.47 13.27 4.52
CA LEU A 140 -19.96 14.61 4.19
C LEU A 140 -21.16 14.47 3.24
N PRO A 141 -22.15 15.38 3.29
CA PRO A 141 -23.35 15.28 2.46
C PRO A 141 -23.02 15.45 0.98
N ASP A 142 -22.81 16.69 0.54
CA ASP A 142 -22.54 17.02 -0.85
C ASP A 142 -21.43 18.06 -0.97
N LEU A 143 -20.90 18.23 -2.17
CA LEU A 143 -19.79 19.14 -2.37
C LEU A 143 -20.20 20.61 -2.23
N GLU A 144 -21.44 20.99 -2.56
CA GLU A 144 -21.90 22.38 -2.60
C GLU A 144 -22.16 22.97 -1.20
N SER A 145 -22.71 22.17 -0.29
CA SER A 145 -23.05 22.58 1.08
C SER A 145 -21.83 22.77 1.99
N LEU A 146 -20.66 22.26 1.60
CA LEU A 146 -19.42 22.41 2.36
C LEU A 146 -18.92 23.85 2.39
N THR A 147 -18.65 24.31 3.62
CA THR A 147 -17.99 25.60 3.91
C THR A 147 -16.54 25.43 4.36
N THR A 148 -16.16 24.24 4.79
CA THR A 148 -14.82 23.87 5.26
C THR A 148 -14.57 22.39 5.04
N VAL A 149 -13.30 21.99 5.00
CA VAL A 149 -12.83 20.59 4.98
C VAL A 149 -11.73 20.35 6.01
N GLU A 150 -11.58 21.28 6.96
CA GLU A 150 -10.61 21.18 8.04
C GLU A 150 -11.25 20.40 9.21
N PRO A 151 -10.67 19.26 9.65
CA PRO A 151 -11.26 18.41 10.68
C PRO A 151 -11.67 19.15 11.96
N GLU A 152 -10.89 20.14 12.38
CA GLU A 152 -11.15 20.98 13.56
C GLU A 152 -12.43 21.81 13.47
N GLU A 153 -12.92 22.11 12.26
CA GLU A 153 -14.15 22.87 12.02
C GLU A 153 -15.34 21.98 11.65
N LEU A 154 -15.07 20.77 11.13
CA LEU A 154 -16.08 19.76 10.80
C LEU A 154 -16.62 19.00 12.03
N GLY A 155 -15.97 19.14 13.20
CA GLY A 155 -16.36 18.45 14.43
C GLY A 155 -15.67 17.10 14.62
N GLU A 156 -16.13 16.30 15.59
CA GLU A 156 -15.44 15.06 16.02
C GLU A 156 -15.37 13.97 14.93
N GLY A 157 -16.32 13.97 13.98
CA GLY A 157 -16.43 12.93 12.96
C GLY A 157 -16.96 11.59 13.53
N PHE A 158 -16.93 10.56 12.69
CA PHE A 158 -17.28 9.20 13.05
C PHE A 158 -16.03 8.41 13.48
N LYS A 159 -16.26 7.24 14.10
CA LYS A 159 -15.18 6.34 14.49
C LYS A 159 -15.10 5.14 13.55
N PHE A 160 -13.87 4.73 13.23
CA PHE A 160 -13.66 3.53 12.44
C PHE A 160 -14.15 2.28 13.20
N GLY A 161 -14.82 1.38 12.47
CA GLY A 161 -15.34 0.12 12.99
C GLY A 161 -16.62 0.23 13.82
N GLU A 162 -17.13 1.43 14.09
CA GLU A 162 -18.45 1.63 14.67
C GLU A 162 -19.51 1.75 13.54
N PRO A 163 -20.71 1.17 13.71
CA PRO A 163 -21.79 1.31 12.74
C PRO A 163 -22.30 2.75 12.71
N ILE A 164 -22.56 3.26 11.52
CA ILE A 164 -23.17 4.58 11.26
C ILE A 164 -24.55 4.31 10.63
N SER A 165 -25.61 4.86 11.22
CA SER A 165 -26.98 4.71 10.72
C SER A 165 -27.21 5.66 9.54
N ILE A 166 -27.62 5.12 8.40
CA ILE A 166 -27.95 5.90 7.21
C ILE A 166 -29.16 6.78 7.51
N GLU A 167 -30.22 6.23 8.09
CA GLU A 167 -31.43 6.99 8.45
C GLU A 167 -31.17 8.08 9.51
N ASN A 168 -30.44 7.76 10.58
CA ASN A 168 -30.36 8.66 11.74
C ASN A 168 -29.11 9.55 11.74
N ASP A 169 -27.97 9.06 11.29
CA ASP A 169 -26.71 9.80 11.32
C ASP A 169 -26.43 10.54 10.00
N LEU A 170 -27.02 10.06 8.90
CA LEU A 170 -26.88 10.64 7.56
C LEU A 170 -28.19 11.22 7.01
N ASP A 171 -29.22 11.39 7.86
CA ASP A 171 -30.55 11.92 7.50
C ASP A 171 -31.22 11.16 6.32
N GLY A 172 -30.95 9.86 6.19
CA GLY A 172 -31.43 9.01 5.10
C GLY A 172 -30.67 9.18 3.77
N ASP A 173 -29.58 9.95 3.77
CA ASP A 173 -28.77 10.18 2.57
C ASP A 173 -27.93 8.95 2.23
N THR A 174 -28.12 8.45 1.02
CA THR A 174 -27.39 7.30 0.49
C THR A 174 -26.26 7.70 -0.45
N LYS A 175 -26.10 9.00 -0.75
CA LYS A 175 -25.05 9.53 -1.61
C LYS A 175 -24.21 10.51 -0.82
N VAL A 176 -23.13 10.00 -0.26
CA VAL A 176 -22.26 10.76 0.64
C VAL A 176 -20.83 10.80 0.14
N LEU A 177 -20.06 11.77 0.61
CA LEU A 177 -18.64 11.89 0.32
C LEU A 177 -17.82 11.34 1.49
N LEU A 178 -17.18 10.19 1.27
CA LEU A 178 -16.24 9.62 2.23
C LEU A 178 -15.03 10.52 2.39
N PHE A 179 -14.81 10.98 3.62
CA PHE A 179 -13.68 11.80 3.99
C PHE A 179 -12.84 11.12 5.07
N VAL A 180 -11.72 10.53 4.65
CA VAL A 180 -10.71 9.95 5.56
C VAL A 180 -9.50 10.86 5.59
N ARG A 181 -9.07 11.26 6.79
CA ARG A 181 -7.94 12.16 7.02
C ARG A 181 -7.11 11.67 8.21
N ASN A 182 -6.57 10.46 8.10
CA ASN A 182 -5.64 9.97 9.13
C ASN A 182 -4.29 10.68 8.98
N VAL A 183 -3.52 10.70 10.07
CA VAL A 183 -2.11 11.09 10.07
C VAL A 183 -1.32 9.82 10.33
N VAL A 184 -0.45 9.46 9.37
CA VAL A 184 0.29 8.20 9.39
C VAL A 184 1.77 8.48 9.15
N THR A 185 2.61 7.91 10.00
CA THR A 185 4.05 7.77 9.75
C THR A 185 4.27 6.46 9.01
N PHE A 186 4.91 6.48 7.84
CA PHE A 186 5.16 5.26 7.06
C PHE A 186 6.50 5.28 6.31
N LYS A 187 6.99 4.10 5.93
CA LYS A 187 8.18 3.92 5.09
C LYS A 187 7.80 3.60 3.66
N ASP A 188 8.64 3.94 2.68
CA ASP A 188 8.42 3.53 1.27
C ASP A 188 8.55 2.03 1.01
N TYR A 189 9.03 1.26 2.00
CA TYR A 189 8.96 -0.19 2.05
C TYR A 189 8.05 -0.62 3.19
N TYR A 190 7.01 -1.40 2.90
CA TYR A 190 6.08 -1.88 3.93
C TYR A 190 6.57 -3.17 4.61
N ALA A 191 7.50 -3.89 3.98
CA ALA A 191 8.18 -5.04 4.55
C ALA A 191 9.55 -5.21 3.87
N TYR A 192 10.37 -6.14 4.37
CA TYR A 192 11.70 -6.42 3.81
C TYR A 192 11.63 -6.63 2.29
N GLN A 193 12.32 -5.76 1.55
CA GLN A 193 12.37 -5.73 0.08
C GLN A 193 11.01 -5.54 -0.64
N LYS A 194 9.94 -5.18 0.07
CA LYS A 194 8.62 -4.91 -0.52
C LYS A 194 8.29 -3.42 -0.48
N LYS A 195 8.40 -2.77 -1.64
CA LYS A 195 8.07 -1.34 -1.82
C LYS A 195 6.56 -1.11 -1.86
N LEU A 196 6.14 0.04 -1.35
CA LEU A 196 4.80 0.57 -1.57
C LEU A 196 4.60 0.93 -3.06
N ALA A 197 3.38 0.69 -3.55
CA ALA A 197 2.98 1.09 -4.88
C ALA A 197 2.87 2.63 -4.95
N ARG A 198 3.35 3.21 -6.04
CA ARG A 198 3.19 4.64 -6.32
C ARG A 198 1.77 4.96 -6.74
N TYR A 199 1.21 5.99 -6.14
CA TYR A 199 -0.05 6.57 -6.54
C TYR A 199 0.15 7.54 -7.71
N TRP A 200 -0.65 7.37 -8.76
CA TRP A 200 -0.60 8.17 -9.99
C TRP A 200 -2.01 8.64 -10.36
N PRO A 201 -2.48 9.77 -9.80
CA PRO A 201 -3.87 10.21 -9.97
C PRO A 201 -4.27 10.41 -11.45
N ASN A 202 -3.32 10.86 -12.27
CA ASN A 202 -3.54 11.17 -13.68
C ASN A 202 -3.27 9.96 -14.61
N SER A 203 -3.20 8.75 -14.06
CA SER A 203 -3.06 7.55 -14.88
C SER A 203 -4.31 7.36 -15.74
N LYS A 204 -4.12 7.14 -17.05
CA LYS A 204 -5.24 6.87 -17.97
C LYS A 204 -6.09 5.67 -17.55
N ASN A 205 -5.51 4.76 -16.78
CA ASN A 205 -6.20 3.58 -16.24
C ASN A 205 -7.30 3.92 -15.23
N TYR A 206 -7.39 5.17 -14.75
CA TYR A 206 -8.41 5.61 -13.80
C TYR A 206 -9.55 6.42 -14.43
N ALA A 207 -9.56 6.63 -15.74
CA ALA A 207 -10.59 7.44 -16.39
C ALA A 207 -12.01 6.89 -16.15
N GLU A 208 -12.21 5.59 -16.32
CA GLU A 208 -13.51 4.93 -16.05
C GLU A 208 -13.88 4.98 -14.56
N TYR A 209 -12.88 4.84 -13.68
CA TYR A 209 -13.08 4.93 -12.24
C TYR A 209 -13.56 6.32 -11.81
N PHE A 210 -12.90 7.40 -12.26
CA PHE A 210 -13.32 8.76 -11.94
C PHE A 210 -14.65 9.12 -12.60
N ALA A 211 -14.93 8.65 -13.82
CA ALA A 211 -16.24 8.83 -14.44
C ALA A 211 -17.36 8.14 -13.64
N TYR A 212 -17.10 6.96 -13.08
CA TYR A 212 -18.02 6.30 -12.17
C TYR A 212 -18.23 7.10 -10.88
N LEU A 213 -17.15 7.54 -10.22
CA LEU A 213 -17.27 8.36 -9.00
C LEU A 213 -18.06 9.65 -9.24
N GLU A 214 -17.83 10.31 -10.38
CA GLU A 214 -18.58 11.51 -10.77
C GLU A 214 -20.08 11.19 -10.94
N SER A 215 -20.43 10.03 -11.48
CA SER A 215 -21.84 9.64 -11.70
C SER A 215 -22.63 9.36 -10.41
N ILE A 216 -21.95 9.18 -9.27
CA ILE A 216 -22.57 8.92 -7.96
C ILE A 216 -22.36 10.08 -6.97
N MET A 217 -21.80 11.20 -7.44
CA MET A 217 -21.53 12.40 -6.64
C MET A 217 -22.74 13.35 -6.54
N ASP A 218 -23.78 13.12 -7.36
CA ASP A 218 -25.04 13.89 -7.43
C ASP A 218 -26.21 13.13 -6.82
#